data_AF-A0A968WMC8-F1
#
_entry.id   AF-A0A968WMC8-F1
#
_cell.length_a   1.000
_cell.length_b   1.000
_cell.length_c   1.000
_cell.angle_alpha   90.00
_cell.angle_beta   90.00
_cell.angle_gamma   90.00
#
_symmetry.space_group_name_H-M   'P 1'
#
loop_
_entity.id
_entity.type
_entity.pdbx_description
1 polymer ?
#
loop_
_entity_poly.entity_id
_entity_poly.type
_entity_poly.pdbx_seq_one_letter_code
_entity_poly.pdbx_strand_id
1 'polypeptide(L)'
;MSAVVIFGAGILQQFLPLQYIFFPFFWLYRNVLMFPVVPLLGLNGEFVILIGLYLLIIRDSRINHFVRFNTMQAILLEIVIFLTQLSISLLAQIIGGVSSVALMLVVLGNTVFLGIVAACIYAIAQNIAGKYSEIPGISEAAAMQCE
;
A
#
# COMPACT_ATOMS: atom_id res chain seq x y z
N MET A 1 -4.48 0.05 0.64
CA MET A 1 -4.61 -0.03 -0.85
C MET A 1 -5.26 1.22 -1.45
N SER A 2 -6.15 1.91 -0.73
CA SER A 2 -6.75 3.21 -1.09
C SER A 2 -5.74 4.23 -1.60
N ALA A 3 -4.63 4.39 -0.87
CA ALA A 3 -3.56 5.33 -1.18
C ALA A 3 -2.90 5.05 -2.54
N VAL A 4 -2.65 3.78 -2.86
CA VAL A 4 -2.03 3.36 -4.12
C VAL A 4 -2.92 3.72 -5.31
N VAL A 5 -4.23 3.52 -5.18
CA VAL A 5 -5.21 3.90 -6.21
C VAL A 5 -5.23 5.41 -6.42
N ILE A 6 -5.12 6.19 -5.34
CA ILE A 6 -5.06 7.66 -5.40
C ILE A 6 -3.78 8.12 -6.10
N PHE A 7 -2.64 7.52 -5.77
CA PHE A 7 -1.35 7.84 -6.40
C PHE A 7 -1.29 7.45 -7.88
N GLY A 8 -1.89 6.32 -8.25
CA GLY A 8 -1.94 5.85 -9.63
C GLY A 8 -2.91 6.62 -10.52
N ALA A 9 -3.78 7.48 -9.97
CA ALA A 9 -4.86 8.13 -10.71
C ALA A 9 -4.36 8.90 -11.95
N GLY A 10 -3.20 9.55 -11.85
CA GLY A 10 -2.59 10.28 -12.97
C GLY A 10 -2.23 9.36 -14.15
N ILE A 11 -1.40 8.35 -13.91
CA ILE A 11 -1.00 7.36 -14.93
C ILE A 11 -2.21 6.56 -15.45
N LEU A 12 -3.12 6.16 -14.57
CA LEU A 12 -4.28 5.36 -14.95
C LEU A 12 -5.23 6.13 -15.86
N GLN A 13 -5.41 7.44 -15.65
CA GLN A 13 -6.19 8.28 -16.56
C GLN A 13 -5.51 8.49 -17.92
N GLN A 14 -4.17 8.52 -17.96
CA GLN A 14 -3.40 8.70 -19.19
C GLN A 14 -3.30 7.40 -20.01
N PHE A 15 -3.26 6.24 -19.34
CA PHE A 15 -3.14 4.92 -19.96
C PHE A 15 -4.33 4.02 -19.62
N LEU A 16 -5.43 4.17 -20.37
CA LEU A 16 -6.67 3.38 -20.22
C LEU A 16 -6.46 1.85 -20.17
N PRO A 17 -5.57 1.22 -20.98
CA PRO A 17 -5.34 -0.22 -20.90
C PRO A 17 -4.89 -0.70 -19.51
N LEU A 18 -4.14 0.14 -18.78
CA LEU A 18 -3.66 -0.17 -17.45
C LEU A 18 -4.82 -0.26 -16.44
N GLN A 19 -5.90 0.52 -16.64
CA GLN A 19 -7.08 0.45 -15.78
C GLN A 19 -7.74 -0.93 -15.80
N TYR A 20 -7.78 -1.60 -16.95
CA TYR A 20 -8.37 -2.93 -17.06
C TYR A 20 -7.56 -3.98 -16.27
N ILE A 21 -6.23 -3.86 -16.29
CA ILE A 21 -5.33 -4.74 -15.51
C ILE A 21 -5.58 -4.58 -14.00
N PHE A 22 -5.81 -3.34 -13.54
CA PHE A 22 -6.05 -3.06 -12.13
C PHE A 22 -7.53 -3.13 -11.71
N PHE A 23 -8.46 -3.37 -12.64
CA PHE A 23 -9.89 -3.46 -12.38
C PHE A 23 -10.30 -4.38 -11.23
N PRO A 24 -9.81 -5.63 -11.10
CA PRO A 24 -10.20 -6.50 -9.98
C PRO A 24 -9.82 -5.89 -8.62
N PHE A 25 -8.71 -5.16 -8.54
CA PHE A 25 -8.30 -4.47 -7.32
C PHE A 25 -9.19 -3.28 -7.00
N PHE A 26 -9.61 -2.50 -8.00
CA PHE A 26 -10.58 -1.41 -7.79
C PHE A 26 -11.93 -1.93 -7.34
N TRP A 27 -12.39 -3.04 -7.92
CA TRP A 27 -13.65 -3.66 -7.52
C TRP A 27 -13.59 -4.15 -6.07
N LEU A 28 -12.52 -4.85 -5.68
CA LEU A 28 -12.31 -5.31 -4.31
C LEU A 28 -12.26 -4.12 -3.34
N TYR A 29 -11.49 -3.08 -3.69
CA TYR A 29 -11.35 -1.90 -2.87
C TYR A 29 -12.70 -1.20 -2.63
N ARG A 30 -13.43 -0.91 -3.70
CA ARG A 30 -14.69 -0.17 -3.63
C ARG A 30 -15.81 -0.94 -2.93
N ASN A 31 -15.92 -2.25 -3.17
CA ASN A 31 -17.06 -3.03 -2.68
C ASN A 31 -16.81 -3.68 -1.31
N VAL A 32 -15.55 -3.96 -0.97
CA VAL A 32 -15.20 -4.68 0.27
C VAL A 32 -14.44 -3.79 1.24
N LEU A 33 -13.36 -3.15 0.78
CA LEU A 33 -12.44 -2.44 1.67
C LEU A 33 -12.97 -1.07 2.11
N MET A 34 -13.80 -0.43 1.29
CA MET A 34 -14.39 0.87 1.60
C MET A 34 -15.62 0.80 2.52
N PHE A 35 -16.04 -0.40 2.94
CA PHE A 35 -17.16 -0.52 3.87
C PHE A 35 -16.80 0.14 5.21
N PRO A 36 -17.58 1.13 5.68
CA PRO A 36 -17.27 1.84 6.91
C PRO A 36 -17.61 0.94 8.10
N VAL A 37 -16.58 0.50 8.84
CA VAL A 37 -16.75 -0.41 9.98
C VAL A 37 -17.11 0.38 11.23
N VAL A 38 -16.43 1.50 11.46
CA VAL A 38 -16.79 2.46 12.51
C VAL A 38 -16.93 3.84 11.87
N PRO A 39 -18.11 4.19 11.36
CA PRO A 39 -18.33 5.45 10.62
C PRO A 39 -17.93 6.69 11.42
N LEU A 40 -18.16 6.67 12.74
CA LEU A 40 -17.85 7.79 13.64
C LEU A 40 -16.35 8.10 13.74
N LEU A 41 -15.50 7.08 13.55
CA LEU A 41 -14.03 7.20 13.64
C LEU A 41 -13.37 7.21 12.26
N GLY A 42 -14.14 7.16 11.17
CA GLY A 42 -13.60 7.04 9.81
C GLY A 42 -12.83 5.74 9.54
N LEU A 43 -13.04 4.71 10.36
CA LEU A 43 -12.33 3.43 10.21
C LEU A 43 -13.03 2.57 9.15
N ASN A 44 -12.31 2.32 8.06
CA ASN A 44 -12.75 1.49 6.94
C ASN A 44 -12.27 0.04 7.08
N GLY A 45 -12.78 -0.84 6.22
CA GLY A 45 -12.37 -2.24 6.16
C GLY A 45 -10.86 -2.46 6.01
N GLU A 46 -10.15 -1.52 5.37
CA GLU A 46 -8.67 -1.56 5.26
C GLU A 46 -7.97 -1.59 6.63
N PHE A 47 -8.41 -0.74 7.57
CA PHE A 47 -7.82 -0.68 8.91
C PHE A 47 -8.08 -1.98 9.67
N VAL A 48 -9.29 -2.54 9.53
CA VAL A 48 -9.65 -3.81 10.16
C VAL A 48 -8.80 -4.95 9.62
N ILE A 49 -8.52 -4.98 8.31
CA ILE A 49 -7.64 -5.99 7.72
C ILE A 49 -6.21 -5.82 8.21
N LEU A 50 -5.68 -4.59 8.29
CA LEU A 50 -4.33 -4.35 8.81
C LEU A 50 -4.20 -4.88 10.25
N ILE A 51 -5.13 -4.50 11.13
CA ILE A 51 -5.14 -4.96 12.53
C ILE A 51 -5.38 -6.47 12.60
N GLY A 52 -6.29 -7.01 11.80
CA GLY A 52 -6.59 -8.44 11.73
C GLY A 52 -5.38 -9.26 11.31
N LEU A 53 -4.68 -8.87 10.25
CA LEU A 53 -3.44 -9.52 9.81
C LEU A 53 -2.37 -9.45 10.91
N TYR A 54 -2.22 -8.31 11.59
CA TYR A 54 -1.26 -8.18 12.67
C TYR A 54 -1.58 -9.11 13.86
N LEU A 55 -2.81 -9.07 14.38
CA LEU A 55 -3.19 -9.82 15.57
C LEU A 55 -3.33 -11.32 15.32
N LEU A 56 -3.85 -11.72 14.16
CA LEU A 56 -4.13 -13.13 13.85
C LEU A 56 -2.92 -13.83 13.24
N ILE A 57 -2.12 -13.13 12.43
CA ILE A 57 -1.01 -13.76 11.71
C ILE A 57 0.32 -13.51 12.41
N ILE A 58 0.68 -12.26 12.64
CA ILE A 58 2.04 -11.92 13.15
C ILE A 58 2.23 -12.39 14.58
N ARG A 59 1.20 -12.23 15.42
CA ARG A 59 1.26 -12.59 16.85
C ARG A 59 1.11 -14.09 17.13
N ASP A 60 0.67 -14.88 16.15
CA ASP A 60 0.54 -16.33 16.33
C ASP A 60 1.84 -17.06 15.96
N SER A 61 2.55 -17.59 16.96
CA SER A 61 3.80 -18.33 16.76
C SER A 61 3.63 -19.70 16.11
N ARG A 62 2.39 -20.20 15.97
CA ARG A 62 2.10 -21.45 15.25
C ARG A 62 2.19 -21.26 13.74
N ILE A 63 2.09 -20.02 13.27
CA ILE A 63 2.18 -19.70 11.86
C ILE A 63 3.66 -19.66 11.45
N ASN A 64 3.95 -20.26 10.29
CA ASN A 64 5.30 -20.31 9.76
C ASN A 64 5.92 -18.91 9.65
N HIS A 65 7.18 -18.77 10.07
CA HIS A 65 7.92 -17.52 10.00
C HIS A 65 7.88 -16.87 8.60
N PHE A 66 7.93 -17.67 7.53
CA PHE A 66 7.83 -17.18 6.16
C PHE A 66 6.55 -16.39 5.88
N VAL A 67 5.41 -16.86 6.39
CA VAL A 67 4.10 -16.19 6.22
C VAL A 67 4.04 -14.94 7.10
N ARG A 68 4.53 -15.03 8.34
CA ARG A 68 4.61 -13.89 9.27
C ARG A 68 5.45 -12.77 8.68
N PHE A 69 6.65 -13.09 8.19
CA PHE A 69 7.58 -12.14 7.59
C PHE A 69 6.98 -11.42 6.37
N ASN A 70 6.41 -12.16 5.42
CA ASN A 70 5.78 -11.57 4.23
C ASN A 70 4.55 -10.73 4.59
N THR A 71 3.75 -11.17 5.57
CA THR A 71 2.61 -10.40 6.07
C THR A 71 3.08 -9.11 6.73
N MET A 72 4.17 -9.15 7.50
CA MET A 72 4.74 -7.98 8.16
C MET A 72 5.28 -6.98 7.14
N GLN A 73 5.97 -7.45 6.09
CA GLN A 73 6.39 -6.58 4.98
C GLN A 73 5.19 -5.89 4.32
N ALA A 74 4.09 -6.61 4.05
CA ALA A 74 2.89 -6.02 3.47
C ALA A 74 2.27 -4.93 4.38
N ILE A 75 2.20 -5.18 5.69
CA ILE A 75 1.71 -4.21 6.68
C ILE A 75 2.61 -2.96 6.72
N LEU A 76 3.93 -3.15 6.77
CA LEU A 76 4.89 -2.04 6.81
C LEU A 76 4.82 -1.20 5.52
N LEU A 77 4.71 -1.86 4.37
CA LEU A 77 4.55 -1.18 3.08
C LEU A 77 3.26 -0.34 3.08
N GLU A 78 2.14 -0.87 3.54
CA GLU A 78 0.88 -0.11 3.65
C GLU A 78 1.03 1.11 4.56
N ILE A 79 1.71 0.97 5.71
CA ILE A 79 2.00 2.09 6.62
C ILE A 79 2.84 3.18 5.92
N VAL A 80 3.91 2.80 5.23
CA VAL A 80 4.78 3.75 4.51
C VAL A 80 4.01 4.51 3.43
N ILE A 81 3.14 3.82 2.69
CA ILE A 81 2.32 4.42 1.66
C ILE A 81 1.32 5.41 2.27
N PHE A 82 0.66 5.02 3.36
CA PHE A 82 -0.26 5.89 4.10
C PHE A 82 0.44 7.17 4.59
N LEU A 83 1.63 7.04 5.19
CA LEU A 83 2.42 8.20 5.64
C LEU A 83 2.87 9.09 4.48
N THR A 84 3.22 8.49 3.34
CA THR A 84 3.57 9.23 2.12
C THR A 84 2.37 10.00 1.59
N GLN A 85 1.18 9.41 1.60
CA GLN A 85 -0.06 10.08 1.19
C GLN A 85 -0.38 11.25 2.11
N LEU A 86 -0.27 11.05 3.43
CA LEU A 86 -0.47 12.12 4.40
C LEU A 86 0.51 13.27 4.16
N SER A 87 1.80 12.94 3.95
CA SER A 87 2.85 13.93 3.70
C SER A 87 2.61 14.74 2.43
N ILE A 88 2.24 14.07 1.33
CA ILE A 88 1.93 14.74 0.04
C ILE A 88 0.66 15.58 0.16
N SER A 89 -0.35 15.11 0.87
CA SER A 89 -1.61 15.84 1.08
C SER A 89 -1.38 17.11 1.90
N LEU A 90 -0.59 17.04 2.97
CA LEU A 90 -0.20 18.19 3.78
C LEU A 90 0.63 19.18 2.95
N LEU A 91 1.59 18.69 2.17
CA LEU A 91 2.36 19.53 1.26
C LEU A 91 1.43 20.26 0.29
N ALA A 92 0.52 19.55 -0.38
CA ALA A 92 -0.44 20.14 -1.32
C ALA A 92 -1.31 21.25 -0.69
N GLN A 93 -1.69 21.13 0.59
CA GLN A 93 -2.44 22.17 1.30
C GLN A 93 -1.61 23.44 1.55
N ILE A 94 -0.30 23.30 1.77
CA ILE A 94 0.60 24.42 2.06
C ILE A 94 0.96 25.20 0.77
N ILE A 95 1.18 24.49 -0.34
CA ILE A 95 1.70 25.07 -1.60
C ILE A 95 0.71 25.09 -2.78
N GLY A 96 -0.55 24.67 -2.57
CA GLY A 96 -1.55 24.40 -3.62
C GLY A 96 -2.04 25.57 -4.47
N GLY A 97 -1.58 26.81 -4.24
CA GLY A 97 -1.93 27.98 -5.04
C GLY A 97 -1.14 28.14 -6.35
N VAL A 98 -0.10 27.32 -6.58
CA VAL A 98 0.83 27.49 -7.71
C VAL A 98 0.64 26.38 -8.74
N SER A 99 0.34 26.72 -9.99
CA SER A 99 0.05 25.74 -11.05
C SER A 99 1.21 24.78 -11.36
N SER A 100 2.46 25.21 -11.17
CA SER A 100 3.65 24.36 -11.35
C SER A 100 3.78 23.26 -10.29
N VAL A 101 3.21 23.47 -9.11
CA VAL A 101 3.21 22.49 -8.02
C VAL A 101 2.28 21.31 -8.33
N ALA A 102 1.19 21.54 -9.04
CA ALA A 102 0.24 20.49 -9.40
C ALA A 102 0.89 19.39 -10.27
N LEU A 103 1.70 19.78 -11.27
CA LEU A 103 2.40 18.82 -12.13
C LEU A 103 3.45 18.03 -11.34
N MET A 104 4.19 18.69 -10.44
CA MET A 104 5.15 18.02 -9.56
C MET A 104 4.48 16.97 -8.67
N LEU A 105 3.34 17.30 -8.05
CA LEU A 105 2.58 16.38 -7.21
C LEU A 105 2.06 15.16 -8.01
N VAL A 106 1.64 15.36 -9.25
CA VAL A 106 1.23 14.26 -10.15
C VAL A 106 2.39 13.34 -10.50
N VAL A 107 3.55 13.90 -10.84
CA VAL A 107 4.75 13.10 -11.14
C VAL A 107 5.21 12.30 -9.91
N LEU A 108 5.25 12.94 -8.74
CA LEU A 108 5.58 12.26 -7.48
C LEU A 108 4.61 11.12 -7.17
N GLY A 109 3.30 11.36 -7.29
CA GLY A 109 2.29 10.32 -7.10
C GLY A 109 2.48 9.13 -8.04
N ASN A 110 2.73 9.40 -9.33
CA ASN A 110 3.00 8.38 -10.33
C ASN A 110 4.28 7.58 -10.01
N THR A 111 5.36 8.23 -9.58
CA THR A 111 6.61 7.56 -9.17
C THR A 111 6.39 6.66 -7.96
N VAL A 112 5.67 7.14 -6.94
CA VAL A 112 5.32 6.36 -5.75
C VAL A 112 4.49 5.13 -6.15
N PHE A 113 3.47 5.31 -6.99
CA PHE A 113 2.65 4.20 -7.50
C PHE A 113 3.48 3.13 -8.21
N LEU A 114 4.34 3.53 -9.15
CA LEU A 114 5.20 2.59 -9.88
C LEU A 114 6.19 1.87 -8.95
N GLY A 115 6.78 2.57 -7.98
CA GLY A 115 7.67 1.99 -6.99
C GLY A 115 6.98 0.90 -6.16
N ILE A 116 5.75 1.16 -5.72
CA ILE A 116 4.93 0.21 -4.94
C ILE A 116 4.57 -1.01 -5.80
N VAL A 117 4.12 -0.80 -7.04
CA VAL A 117 3.78 -1.90 -7.96
C VAL A 117 5.00 -2.76 -8.23
N ALA A 118 6.17 -2.16 -8.45
CA ALA A 118 7.42 -2.89 -8.65
C ALA A 118 7.81 -3.70 -7.41
N ALA A 119 7.71 -3.11 -6.21
CA ALA A 119 7.98 -3.81 -4.95
C ALA A 119 7.03 -5.00 -4.73
N CYS A 120 5.74 -4.83 -5.01
CA CYS A 120 4.75 -5.91 -4.94
C CYS A 120 5.06 -7.04 -5.92
N ILE A 121 5.35 -6.72 -7.18
CA ILE A 121 5.69 -7.73 -8.20
C ILE A 121 6.95 -8.50 -7.79
N TYR A 122 7.99 -7.79 -7.32
CA TYR A 122 9.21 -8.42 -6.83
C TYR A 122 8.93 -9.36 -5.65
N ALA A 123 8.16 -8.92 -4.66
CA ALA A 123 7.82 -9.73 -3.50
C ALA A 123 7.03 -10.99 -3.89
N ILE A 124 6.04 -10.85 -4.78
CA ILE A 124 5.26 -11.99 -5.31
C ILE A 124 6.17 -12.98 -6.03
N ALA A 125 7.06 -12.50 -6.91
CA ALA A 125 7.97 -13.36 -7.66
C ALA A 125 8.91 -14.16 -6.74
N GLN A 126 9.49 -13.51 -5.73
CA GLN A 126 10.34 -14.18 -4.73
C GLN A 126 9.55 -15.21 -3.91
N ASN A 127 8.32 -14.87 -3.51
CA ASN A 127 7.47 -15.76 -2.74
C ASN A 127 7.07 -17.01 -3.51
N ILE A 128 6.75 -16.87 -4.80
CA ILE A 128 6.49 -18.01 -5.69
C ILE A 128 7.74 -18.88 -5.83
N ALA A 129 8.93 -18.28 -5.85
CA ALA A 129 10.20 -18.99 -5.87
C ALA A 129 10.61 -19.60 -4.50
N GLY A 130 9.80 -19.42 -3.45
CA GLY A 130 10.08 -19.91 -2.09
C GLY A 130 11.21 -19.16 -1.39
N LYS A 131 11.53 -17.95 -1.83
CA LYS A 131 12.60 -17.10 -1.28
C LYS A 131 12.00 -15.96 -0.48
N TYR A 132 12.75 -15.47 0.50
CA TYR A 132 12.42 -14.24 1.21
C TYR A 132 12.62 -13.05 0.27
N SER A 133 11.64 -12.16 0.21
CA SER A 133 11.76 -10.91 -0.53
C SER A 133 12.54 -9.90 0.30
N GLU A 134 13.61 -9.34 -0.27
CA GLU A 134 14.45 -8.34 0.39
C GLU A 134 14.13 -6.94 -0.16
N ILE A 135 13.07 -6.33 0.36
CA ILE A 135 12.75 -4.91 0.16
C ILE A 135 13.63 -4.09 1.13
N PRO A 136 14.49 -3.17 0.64
CA PRO A 136 15.39 -2.37 1.48
C PRO A 136 14.66 -1.59 2.57
N GLY A 137 15.17 -1.61 3.81
CA GLY A 137 14.58 -0.97 4.99
C GLY A 137 13.30 -1.63 5.54
N ILE A 138 12.45 -2.18 4.66
CA ILE A 138 11.21 -2.87 5.06
C ILE A 138 11.49 -4.27 5.57
N SER A 139 12.43 -5.00 4.97
CA SER A 139 12.73 -6.39 5.32
C SER A 139 13.38 -6.51 6.69
N GLU A 140 14.33 -5.62 6.99
CA GLU A 140 14.97 -5.55 8.31
C GLU A 140 13.94 -5.21 9.39
N ALA A 141 13.06 -4.23 9.13
CA ALA A 141 11.97 -3.89 10.04
C ALA A 141 10.97 -5.04 10.22
N ALA A 142 10.68 -5.80 9.16
CA ALA A 142 9.81 -6.96 9.24
C ALA A 142 10.44 -8.10 10.06
N ALA A 143 11.74 -8.34 9.89
CA ALA A 143 12.49 -9.35 10.65
C ALA A 143 12.45 -9.04 12.16
N MET A 144 12.76 -7.81 12.57
CA MET A 144 12.74 -7.39 13.98
C MET A 144 11.39 -7.57 14.68
N GLN A 145 10.28 -7.61 13.93
CA GLN A 145 8.93 -7.80 14.47
C GLN A 145 8.48 -9.27 14.49
N CYS A 146 9.18 -10.13 13.73
CA CYS A 146 8.87 -11.54 13.59
C CYS A 146 9.82 -12.46 14.37
N GLU A 147 10.99 -11.93 14.76
CA GLU A 147 11.89 -12.47 15.79
C GLU A 147 11.23 -12.45 17.19
#